data_AF-A0A0F8EA62-F1
#
_entry.id   AF-A0A0F8EA62-F1
#
_cell.length_a   1.000
_cell.length_b   1.000
_cell.length_c   1.000
_cell.angle_alpha   90.00
_cell.angle_beta   90.00
_cell.angle_gamma   90.00
#
_symmetry.space_group_name_H-M   'P 1'
#
loop_
_entity.id
_entity.type
_entity.pdbx_description
1 polymer ?
#
loop_
_entity_poly.entity_id
_entity_poly.type
_entity_poly.pdbx_seq_one_letter_code
_entity_poly.pdbx_strand_id
1 'polypeptide(L)'
;DRELLFKKTDASKGMLKELGIDKPVINIPGCPAHPDWILLTLGAVILGKIKIPDDLPAALDQYGRPKLFFPPDHTVHENCPRRGYYDRGEFDEEVGGEKCLWKLGCKAPYAHADCGIRRWNGSVSMCTQAGGPCINCVDPGFPDASRPLYVEAEDKGIVGANIDTVAKVAVGAAAVAAGVHAVRRMGKGE
;
A
#
# COMPACT_ATOMS: atom_id res chain seq x y z
N ASP A 1 -21.66 16.33 -8.48
CA ASP A 1 -20.53 15.63 -7.81
C ASP A 1 -20.84 14.15 -7.65
N ARG A 2 -20.33 13.30 -8.55
CA ARG A 2 -20.34 11.85 -8.30
C ARG A 2 -19.16 11.56 -7.37
N GLU A 3 -19.41 11.57 -6.07
CA GLU A 3 -18.43 11.14 -5.08
C GLU A 3 -17.86 9.77 -5.46
N LEU A 4 -16.56 9.55 -5.25
CA LEU A 4 -15.92 8.23 -5.39
C LEU A 4 -16.75 7.20 -4.60
N LEU A 5 -17.32 6.25 -5.34
CA LEU A 5 -18.29 5.27 -4.83
C LEU A 5 -17.66 4.21 -3.93
N PHE A 6 -16.32 4.10 -3.91
CA PHE A 6 -15.59 3.23 -3.00
C PHE A 6 -14.45 4.05 -2.40
N LYS A 7 -14.44 4.23 -1.08
CA LYS A 7 -13.35 4.90 -0.35
C LYS A 7 -12.93 3.97 0.79
N LYS A 8 -11.65 3.99 1.17
CA LYS A 8 -11.15 3.27 2.37
C LYS A 8 -11.97 3.54 3.63
N THR A 9 -12.65 4.68 3.71
CA THR A 9 -13.44 5.13 4.85
C THR A 9 -14.82 4.48 4.97
N ASP A 10 -15.33 3.85 3.90
CA ASP A 10 -16.63 3.20 3.90
C ASP A 10 -16.64 2.01 2.92
N ALA A 11 -16.33 0.82 3.45
CA ALA A 11 -16.33 -0.43 2.69
C ALA A 11 -17.75 -0.91 2.34
N SER A 12 -18.80 -0.28 2.87
CA SER A 12 -20.18 -0.61 2.53
C SER A 12 -20.62 0.03 1.23
N LYS A 13 -19.94 1.08 0.74
CA LYS A 13 -20.23 1.69 -0.56
C LYS A 13 -19.64 0.83 -1.68
N GLY A 14 -20.19 0.92 -2.87
CA GLY A 14 -19.77 0.11 -4.02
C GLY A 14 -20.86 0.03 -5.08
N MET A 15 -20.49 -0.35 -6.31
CA MET A 15 -21.40 -0.29 -7.47
C MET A 15 -22.70 -1.08 -7.25
N LEU A 16 -22.63 -2.24 -6.60
CA LEU A 16 -23.83 -3.05 -6.31
C LEU A 16 -24.80 -2.31 -5.39
N LYS A 17 -24.30 -1.65 -4.33
CA LYS A 17 -25.13 -0.87 -3.41
C LYS A 17 -25.74 0.35 -4.09
N GLU A 18 -24.96 1.06 -4.90
CA GLU A 18 -25.44 2.21 -5.68
C GLU A 18 -26.55 1.82 -6.68
N LEU A 19 -26.50 0.59 -7.18
CA LEU A 19 -27.50 0.03 -8.07
C LEU A 19 -28.65 -0.68 -7.34
N GLY A 20 -28.66 -0.72 -6.00
CA GLY A 20 -29.67 -1.41 -5.20
C GLY A 20 -29.66 -2.94 -5.34
N ILE A 21 -28.51 -3.53 -5.68
CA ILE A 21 -28.34 -4.97 -5.87
C ILE A 21 -27.90 -5.62 -4.56
N ASP A 22 -28.81 -6.35 -3.93
CA ASP A 22 -28.56 -7.11 -2.69
C ASP A 22 -28.01 -8.50 -3.00
N LYS A 23 -26.70 -8.56 -3.31
CA LYS A 23 -25.95 -9.81 -3.52
C LYS A 23 -24.58 -9.73 -2.87
N PRO A 24 -24.04 -10.86 -2.35
CA PRO A 24 -22.66 -10.92 -1.91
C PRO A 24 -21.69 -10.57 -3.04
N VAL A 25 -20.58 -9.90 -2.69
CA VAL A 25 -19.57 -9.45 -3.65
C VAL A 25 -18.18 -9.95 -3.25
N ILE A 26 -17.42 -10.43 -4.23
CA ILE A 26 -16.00 -10.72 -4.11
C ILE A 26 -15.27 -9.71 -4.99
N ASN A 27 -14.53 -8.79 -4.39
CA ASN A 27 -13.76 -7.77 -5.08
C ASN A 27 -12.40 -8.34 -5.49
N ILE A 28 -12.11 -8.34 -6.79
CA ILE A 28 -10.79 -8.72 -7.34
C ILE A 28 -10.18 -7.46 -7.99
N PRO A 29 -9.61 -6.53 -7.20
CA PRO A 29 -9.07 -5.28 -7.73
C PRO A 29 -7.73 -5.48 -8.44
N GLY A 30 -7.22 -4.37 -8.99
CA GLY A 30 -6.00 -4.28 -9.78
C GLY A 30 -6.28 -3.55 -11.09
N CYS A 31 -5.26 -2.86 -11.61
CA CYS A 31 -5.34 -2.17 -12.89
C CYS A 31 -4.28 -2.73 -13.87
N PRO A 32 -4.55 -3.87 -14.54
CA PRO A 32 -5.73 -4.74 -14.41
C PRO A 32 -5.65 -5.68 -13.19
N ALA A 33 -6.72 -6.42 -12.92
CA ALA A 33 -6.68 -7.53 -11.98
C ALA A 33 -5.77 -8.65 -12.53
N HIS A 34 -5.04 -9.33 -11.63
CA HIS A 34 -4.16 -10.41 -12.04
C HIS A 34 -4.96 -11.58 -12.63
N PRO A 35 -4.54 -12.19 -13.75
CA PRO A 35 -5.25 -13.31 -14.38
C PRO A 35 -5.52 -14.48 -13.42
N ASP A 36 -4.52 -14.92 -12.67
CA ASP A 36 -4.70 -16.00 -11.69
C ASP A 36 -5.69 -15.64 -10.58
N TRP A 37 -5.76 -14.39 -10.12
CA TRP A 37 -6.70 -14.03 -9.06
C TRP A 37 -8.14 -14.24 -9.53
N ILE A 38 -8.43 -13.87 -10.77
CA ILE A 38 -9.73 -14.10 -11.40
C ILE A 38 -10.00 -15.60 -11.52
N LEU A 39 -9.08 -16.35 -12.15
CA LEU A 39 -9.29 -17.77 -12.45
C LEU A 39 -9.37 -18.63 -11.19
N LEU A 40 -8.51 -18.39 -10.21
CA LEU A 40 -8.49 -19.14 -8.96
C LEU A 40 -9.69 -18.81 -8.08
N THR A 41 -10.14 -17.55 -8.03
CA THR A 41 -11.37 -17.19 -7.31
C THR A 41 -12.58 -17.87 -7.96
N LEU A 42 -12.71 -17.77 -9.27
CA LEU A 42 -13.82 -18.39 -10.01
C LEU A 42 -13.82 -19.91 -9.85
N GLY A 43 -12.65 -20.55 -10.00
CA GLY A 43 -12.49 -21.98 -9.80
C GLY A 43 -12.84 -22.41 -8.38
N ALA A 44 -12.42 -21.65 -7.35
CA ALA A 44 -12.75 -21.95 -5.97
C ALA A 44 -14.27 -21.90 -5.71
N VAL A 45 -14.98 -20.95 -6.30
CA VAL A 45 -16.44 -20.85 -6.19
C VAL A 45 -17.13 -22.01 -6.93
N ILE A 46 -16.77 -22.27 -8.19
CA ILE A 46 -17.39 -23.33 -9.01
C ILE A 46 -17.19 -24.71 -8.40
N LEU A 47 -16.00 -24.97 -7.84
CA LEU A 47 -15.66 -26.26 -7.22
C LEU A 47 -16.17 -26.38 -5.78
N GLY A 48 -16.93 -25.40 -5.27
CA GLY A 48 -17.48 -25.40 -3.91
C GLY A 48 -16.42 -25.32 -2.81
N LYS A 49 -15.22 -24.80 -3.11
CA LYS A 49 -14.16 -24.52 -2.14
C LYS A 49 -14.40 -23.24 -1.35
N ILE A 50 -15.20 -22.33 -1.90
CA ILE A 50 -15.76 -21.16 -1.22
C ILE A 50 -17.27 -21.20 -1.40
N LYS A 51 -18.01 -21.41 -0.30
CA LYS A 51 -19.47 -21.37 -0.28
C LYS A 51 -19.95 -19.94 -0.07
N ILE A 52 -20.84 -19.49 -0.95
CA ILE A 52 -21.42 -18.14 -0.88
C ILE A 52 -22.82 -18.24 -0.26
N PRO A 53 -23.14 -17.46 0.80
CA PRO A 53 -22.31 -16.43 1.45
C PRO A 53 -21.44 -16.94 2.61
N ASP A 54 -21.65 -18.18 3.06
CA ASP A 54 -21.19 -18.67 4.37
C ASP A 54 -19.67 -18.53 4.63
N ASP A 55 -18.83 -18.78 3.62
CA ASP A 55 -17.37 -18.74 3.78
C ASP A 55 -16.78 -17.33 3.57
N LEU A 56 -17.56 -16.37 3.04
CA LEU A 56 -17.05 -15.04 2.68
C LEU A 56 -16.47 -14.24 3.86
N PRO A 57 -17.09 -14.22 5.07
CA PRO A 57 -16.52 -13.50 6.22
C PRO A 57 -15.13 -14.02 6.62
N ALA A 58 -14.87 -15.31 6.37
CA ALA A 58 -13.58 -15.93 6.66
C ALA A 58 -12.59 -15.80 5.49
N ALA A 59 -13.05 -15.73 4.23
CA ALA A 59 -12.21 -15.70 3.04
C ALA A 59 -11.79 -14.28 2.61
N LEU A 60 -12.63 -13.28 2.88
CA LEU A 60 -12.42 -11.91 2.41
C LEU A 60 -11.82 -11.01 3.50
N ASP A 61 -11.17 -9.93 3.06
CA ASP A 61 -10.75 -8.83 3.92
C ASP A 61 -11.89 -7.79 4.10
N GLN A 62 -11.61 -6.73 4.85
CA GLN A 62 -12.57 -5.65 5.13
C GLN A 62 -13.08 -4.92 3.86
N TYR A 63 -12.39 -5.04 2.74
CA TYR A 63 -12.77 -4.45 1.45
C TYR A 63 -13.42 -5.48 0.51
N GLY A 64 -13.77 -6.66 1.02
CA GLY A 64 -14.38 -7.74 0.24
C GLY A 64 -13.40 -8.44 -0.70
N ARG A 65 -12.08 -8.36 -0.46
CA ARG A 65 -11.05 -8.93 -1.33
C ARG A 65 -10.56 -10.28 -0.80
N PRO A 66 -10.28 -11.30 -1.64
CA PRO A 66 -9.74 -12.57 -1.16
C PRO A 66 -8.41 -12.39 -0.42
N LYS A 67 -8.36 -12.73 0.87
CA LYS A 67 -7.14 -12.61 1.70
C LYS A 67 -5.95 -13.40 1.16
N LEU A 68 -6.23 -14.46 0.41
CA LEU A 68 -5.23 -15.25 -0.29
C LEU A 68 -4.35 -14.41 -1.24
N PHE A 69 -4.95 -13.44 -1.94
CA PHE A 69 -4.24 -12.57 -2.89
C PHE A 69 -3.93 -11.20 -2.32
N PHE A 70 -4.74 -10.73 -1.37
CA PHE A 70 -4.64 -9.41 -0.73
C PHE A 70 -4.42 -9.61 0.79
N PRO A 71 -3.25 -10.12 1.21
CA PRO A 71 -2.99 -10.42 2.62
C PRO A 71 -3.02 -9.16 3.48
N PRO A 72 -3.68 -9.18 4.66
CA PRO A 72 -3.79 -7.99 5.52
C PRO A 72 -2.48 -7.62 6.22
N ASP A 73 -1.55 -8.56 6.31
CA ASP A 73 -0.31 -8.50 7.09
C ASP A 73 0.95 -8.50 6.22
N HIS A 74 0.80 -8.55 4.89
CA HIS A 74 1.91 -8.52 3.94
C HIS A 74 1.62 -7.54 2.81
N THR A 75 2.66 -6.87 2.32
CA THR A 75 2.62 -6.05 1.12
C THR A 75 3.51 -6.62 0.03
N VAL A 76 3.48 -5.99 -1.14
CA VAL A 76 4.34 -6.36 -2.28
C VAL A 76 5.83 -6.21 -1.93
N HIS A 77 6.18 -5.34 -0.97
CA HIS A 77 7.57 -5.04 -0.65
C HIS A 77 8.32 -6.18 0.05
N GLU A 78 7.62 -7.04 0.77
CA GLU A 78 8.15 -8.12 1.61
C GLU A 78 8.75 -9.21 0.74
N ASN A 79 8.22 -9.40 -0.46
CA ASN A 79 8.72 -10.36 -1.46
C ASN A 79 9.28 -9.64 -2.70
N CYS A 80 9.61 -8.36 -2.59
CA CYS A 80 10.18 -7.61 -3.70
C CYS A 80 11.61 -8.12 -3.99
N PRO A 81 11.96 -8.43 -5.26
CA PRO A 81 13.32 -8.86 -5.60
C PRO A 81 14.38 -7.79 -5.34
N ARG A 82 13.96 -6.52 -5.25
CA ARG A 82 14.83 -5.38 -4.92
C ARG A 82 14.90 -5.09 -3.41
N ARG A 83 14.31 -5.94 -2.55
CA ARG A 83 14.24 -5.71 -1.08
C ARG A 83 15.61 -5.59 -0.43
N GLY A 84 16.56 -6.45 -0.82
CA GLY A 84 17.92 -6.38 -0.26
C GLY A 84 18.63 -5.05 -0.55
N TYR A 85 18.34 -4.39 -1.67
CA TYR A 85 18.86 -3.05 -1.96
C TYR A 85 18.23 -1.99 -1.04
N TYR A 86 16.90 -2.09 -0.80
CA TYR A 86 16.20 -1.21 0.14
C TYR A 86 16.80 -1.32 1.55
N ASP A 87 17.02 -2.54 2.05
CA ASP A 87 17.56 -2.78 3.39
C ASP A 87 18.98 -2.23 3.57
N ARG A 88 19.76 -2.07 2.49
CA ARG A 88 21.09 -1.45 2.49
C ARG A 88 21.08 0.05 2.21
N GLY A 89 19.92 0.65 1.97
CA GLY A 89 19.82 2.07 1.59
C GLY A 89 20.31 2.37 0.17
N GLU A 90 20.34 1.36 -0.71
CA GLU A 90 20.77 1.48 -2.10
C GLU A 90 19.55 1.74 -2.99
N PHE A 91 19.43 2.99 -3.45
CA PHE A 91 18.29 3.45 -4.24
C PHE A 91 18.72 3.92 -5.63
N ASP A 92 17.87 3.67 -6.62
CA ASP A 92 18.00 4.29 -7.93
C ASP A 92 17.37 5.70 -7.89
N GLU A 93 18.05 6.67 -8.47
CA GLU A 93 17.56 8.05 -8.63
C GLU A 93 17.07 8.33 -10.07
N GLU A 94 17.37 7.42 -10.99
CA GLU A 94 16.97 7.48 -12.40
C GLU A 94 16.47 6.10 -12.86
N VAL A 95 15.63 6.10 -13.91
CA VAL A 95 15.07 4.86 -14.49
C VAL A 95 16.15 4.01 -15.16
N GLY A 96 16.02 2.69 -15.06
CA GLY A 96 16.90 1.72 -15.73
C GLY A 96 17.96 1.07 -14.83
N GLY A 97 18.06 1.49 -13.56
CA GLY A 97 18.92 0.84 -12.58
C GLY A 97 18.36 -0.48 -12.01
N GLU A 98 19.23 -1.18 -11.26
CA GLU A 98 18.95 -2.48 -10.64
C GLU A 98 18.58 -2.37 -9.15
N LYS A 99 18.79 -1.19 -8.52
CA LYS A 99 18.65 -0.98 -7.08
C LYS A 99 17.20 -0.71 -6.69
N CYS A 100 16.93 -0.36 -5.42
CA CYS A 100 15.55 -0.14 -5.01
C CYS A 100 14.94 1.13 -5.64
N LEU A 101 13.70 1.02 -6.12
CA LEU A 101 12.95 2.08 -6.80
C LEU A 101 12.23 3.05 -5.85
N TRP A 102 12.62 3.07 -4.57
CA TRP A 102 11.96 3.87 -3.54
C TRP A 102 11.92 5.36 -3.89
N LYS A 103 13.09 5.95 -4.20
CA LYS A 103 13.24 7.36 -4.62
C LYS A 103 12.52 7.70 -5.93
N LEU A 104 12.19 6.69 -6.74
CA LEU A 104 11.38 6.83 -7.94
C LEU A 104 9.87 6.71 -7.66
N GLY A 105 9.46 6.73 -6.39
CA GLY A 105 8.07 6.75 -5.97
C GLY A 105 7.41 5.38 -5.82
N CYS A 106 8.17 4.29 -5.65
CA CYS A 106 7.58 2.96 -5.49
C CYS A 106 6.67 2.87 -4.25
N LYS A 107 5.41 2.48 -4.45
CA LYS A 107 4.37 2.30 -3.41
C LYS A 107 4.20 0.85 -2.96
N ALA A 108 5.18 -0.02 -3.25
CA ALA A 108 5.12 -1.43 -2.87
C ALA A 108 4.89 -1.64 -1.36
N PRO A 109 5.49 -0.82 -0.45
CA PRO A 109 5.27 -0.96 1.00
C PRO A 109 3.85 -0.67 1.50
N TYR A 110 2.97 -0.15 0.64
CA TYR A 110 1.56 0.13 0.99
C TYR A 110 0.60 -0.72 0.17
N ALA A 111 1.12 -1.59 -0.70
CA ALA A 111 0.34 -2.37 -1.64
C ALA A 111 0.15 -3.80 -1.13
N HIS A 112 -1.02 -4.07 -0.55
CA HIS A 112 -1.39 -5.41 -0.11
C HIS A 112 -1.79 -6.28 -1.30
N ALA A 113 -0.82 -7.00 -1.88
CA ALA A 113 -1.05 -7.98 -2.93
C ALA A 113 0.09 -9.01 -3.02
N ASP A 114 -0.20 -10.22 -3.53
CA ASP A 114 0.78 -11.29 -3.73
C ASP A 114 1.68 -11.14 -4.98
N CYS A 115 1.68 -9.98 -5.65
CA CYS A 115 2.46 -9.73 -6.88
C CYS A 115 3.96 -10.04 -6.73
N GLY A 116 4.52 -9.86 -5.52
CA GLY A 116 5.92 -10.18 -5.23
C GLY A 116 6.23 -11.68 -5.16
N ILE A 117 5.22 -12.50 -4.90
CA ILE A 117 5.33 -13.97 -4.80
C ILE A 117 4.94 -14.60 -6.13
N ARG A 118 3.73 -14.31 -6.60
CA ARG A 118 3.13 -14.95 -7.79
C ARG A 118 3.73 -14.45 -9.09
N ARG A 119 4.14 -13.17 -9.11
CA ARG A 119 4.53 -12.42 -10.33
C ARG A 119 3.39 -12.44 -11.37
N TRP A 120 3.65 -11.94 -12.57
CA TRP A 120 2.71 -11.79 -13.67
C TRP A 120 3.07 -12.72 -14.84
N ASN A 121 2.04 -13.09 -15.60
CA ASN A 121 2.16 -13.79 -16.89
C ASN A 121 2.96 -15.10 -16.82
N GLY A 122 2.52 -16.07 -16.00
CA GLY A 122 3.24 -17.34 -15.82
C GLY A 122 4.48 -17.18 -14.93
N SER A 123 4.37 -16.32 -13.92
CA SER A 123 5.43 -16.00 -12.96
C SER A 123 6.71 -15.40 -13.59
N VAL A 124 6.62 -14.83 -14.78
CA VAL A 124 7.75 -14.30 -15.55
C VAL A 124 8.34 -13.04 -14.92
N SER A 125 7.49 -12.05 -14.59
CA SER A 125 7.97 -10.75 -14.11
C SER A 125 6.97 -10.06 -13.18
N MET A 126 7.38 -8.97 -12.54
CA MET A 126 6.50 -8.07 -11.79
C MET A 126 6.95 -6.63 -12.05
N CYS A 127 6.14 -5.63 -11.66
CA CYS A 127 6.45 -4.21 -11.93
C CYS A 127 7.90 -3.85 -11.55
N THR A 128 8.29 -4.10 -10.30
CA THR A 128 9.63 -3.70 -9.81
C THR A 128 10.74 -4.54 -10.43
N GLN A 129 10.49 -5.80 -10.79
CA GLN A 129 11.46 -6.62 -11.52
C GLN A 129 11.71 -6.05 -12.93
N ALA A 130 10.66 -5.54 -13.57
CA ALA A 130 10.75 -4.87 -14.87
C ALA A 130 11.26 -3.41 -14.79
N GLY A 131 11.67 -2.93 -13.62
CA GLY A 131 12.16 -1.55 -13.42
C GLY A 131 11.05 -0.50 -13.24
N GLY A 132 9.79 -0.91 -13.21
CA GLY A 132 8.64 -0.03 -12.95
C GLY A 132 8.32 0.07 -11.46
N PRO A 133 8.25 1.28 -10.86
CA PRO A 133 7.77 1.45 -9.49
C PRO A 133 6.36 0.88 -9.33
N CYS A 134 6.10 0.19 -8.21
CA CYS A 134 4.73 -0.20 -7.88
C CYS A 134 3.89 1.07 -7.66
N ILE A 135 2.70 1.14 -8.24
CA ILE A 135 1.79 2.30 -8.12
C ILE A 135 0.66 2.06 -7.12
N ASN A 136 0.69 0.93 -6.41
CA ASN A 136 -0.37 0.50 -5.50
C ASN A 136 -1.77 0.46 -6.16
N CYS A 137 -1.87 -0.17 -7.34
CA CYS A 137 -3.10 -0.21 -8.15
C CYS A 137 -4.23 -1.09 -7.55
N VAL A 138 -3.96 -1.79 -6.45
CA VAL A 138 -4.91 -2.67 -5.75
C VAL A 138 -5.60 -1.97 -4.58
N ASP A 139 -5.17 -0.75 -4.27
CA ASP A 139 -5.67 0.02 -3.15
C ASP A 139 -7.04 0.63 -3.43
N PRO A 140 -8.00 0.57 -2.50
CA PRO A 140 -9.28 1.26 -2.63
C PRO A 140 -9.18 2.77 -2.88
N GLY A 141 -8.10 3.41 -2.44
CA GLY A 141 -7.85 4.83 -2.66
C GLY A 141 -7.12 5.14 -3.97
N PHE A 142 -6.74 4.14 -4.77
CA PHE A 142 -6.08 4.37 -6.06
C PHE A 142 -7.03 5.08 -7.06
N PRO A 143 -6.55 6.08 -7.82
CA PRO A 143 -5.18 6.58 -7.90
C PRO A 143 -4.84 7.71 -6.91
N ASP A 144 -5.83 8.29 -6.23
CA ASP A 144 -5.63 9.51 -5.44
C ASP A 144 -4.76 9.30 -4.20
N ALA A 145 -4.84 8.13 -3.55
CA ALA A 145 -3.94 7.77 -2.45
C ALA A 145 -2.51 7.49 -2.92
N SER A 146 -2.34 7.14 -4.20
CA SER A 146 -1.04 6.79 -4.78
C SER A 146 -0.32 7.98 -5.40
N ARG A 147 -1.05 8.97 -5.92
CA ARG A 147 -0.45 10.17 -6.53
C ARG A 147 0.27 11.08 -5.52
N PRO A 148 1.27 11.86 -5.96
CA PRO A 148 1.98 11.73 -7.24
C PRO A 148 2.73 10.38 -7.35
N LEU A 149 2.73 9.77 -8.53
CA LEU A 149 3.23 8.40 -8.70
C LEU A 149 4.75 8.29 -8.56
N TYR A 150 5.49 9.32 -9.01
CA TYR A 150 6.96 9.34 -9.06
C TYR A 150 7.59 10.21 -7.96
N VAL A 151 6.94 10.27 -6.81
CA VAL A 151 7.42 10.98 -5.61
C VAL A 151 7.37 10.01 -4.45
N GLU A 152 8.35 10.06 -3.55
CA GLU A 152 8.37 9.28 -2.31
C GLU A 152 7.06 9.49 -1.53
N ALA A 153 6.56 8.45 -0.86
CA ALA A 153 5.24 8.55 -0.22
C ALA A 153 5.26 9.49 1.00
N GLU A 154 6.39 9.53 1.69
CA GLU A 154 6.75 10.39 2.83
C GLU A 154 6.83 11.86 2.41
N ASP A 155 7.28 12.10 1.17
CA ASP A 155 7.45 13.42 0.60
C ASP A 155 6.13 14.06 0.16
N LYS A 156 5.01 13.33 0.22
CA LYS A 156 3.68 13.91 -0.03
C LYS A 156 3.32 15.04 0.95
N GLY A 157 3.94 15.03 2.14
CA GLY A 157 3.75 16.03 3.20
C GLY A 157 2.35 16.03 3.80
N ILE A 158 2.22 16.57 5.01
CA ILE A 158 0.93 16.97 5.59
C ILE A 158 1.03 18.48 5.78
N VAL A 159 0.17 19.24 5.09
CA VAL A 159 0.12 20.71 5.15
C VAL A 159 1.45 21.36 4.71
N GLY A 160 1.87 21.14 3.46
CA GLY A 160 2.96 21.90 2.81
C GLY A 160 4.36 21.70 3.39
N ALA A 161 4.53 20.86 4.42
CA ALA A 161 5.82 20.50 4.98
C ALA A 161 6.04 18.99 4.90
N ASN A 162 7.23 18.60 4.44
CA ASN A 162 7.71 17.22 4.46
C ASN A 162 7.89 16.76 5.93
N ILE A 163 7.60 15.48 6.19
CA ILE A 163 7.75 14.87 7.52
C ILE A 163 9.18 14.99 8.07
N ASP A 164 10.20 14.98 7.21
CA ASP A 164 11.60 15.20 7.60
C ASP A 164 11.83 16.60 8.16
N THR A 165 11.20 17.61 7.57
CA THR A 165 11.27 18.99 8.05
C THR A 165 10.59 19.10 9.42
N VAL A 166 9.42 18.49 9.57
CA VAL A 166 8.69 18.45 10.85
C VAL A 166 9.51 17.74 11.93
N ALA A 167 10.12 16.60 11.61
CA ALA A 167 10.96 15.85 12.52
C ALA A 167 12.19 16.66 12.98
N LYS A 168 12.90 17.31 12.05
CA LYS A 168 14.04 18.17 12.36
C LYS A 168 13.66 19.32 13.30
N VAL A 169 12.53 19.98 13.04
CA VAL A 169 12.02 21.07 13.90
C VAL A 169 11.67 20.54 15.29
N ALA A 170 10.98 19.41 15.38
CA ALA A 170 10.58 18.81 16.65
C ALA A 170 11.80 18.41 17.50
N VAL A 171 12.79 17.74 16.90
CA VAL A 171 14.05 17.36 17.58
C VAL A 171 14.82 18.61 18.04
N GLY A 172 14.92 19.64 17.19
CA GLY A 172 15.56 20.90 17.54
C GLY A 172 14.89 21.58 18.74
N ALA A 173 13.56 21.66 18.74
CA ALA A 173 12.79 22.25 19.83
C ALA A 173 12.96 21.47 21.15
N ALA A 174 12.93 20.14 21.09
CA ALA A 174 13.14 19.28 22.25
C ALA A 174 14.55 19.46 22.85
N ALA A 175 15.59 19.53 22.00
CA ALA A 175 16.96 19.77 22.44
C ALA A 175 17.11 21.13 23.14
N VAL A 176 16.49 22.19 22.60
CA VAL A 176 16.49 23.52 23.23
C VAL A 176 15.78 23.49 24.58
N ALA A 177 14.59 22.87 24.66
CA ALA A 177 13.84 22.76 25.91
C ALA A 177 14.63 22.00 26.98
N ALA A 178 15.28 20.89 26.61
CA ALA A 178 16.14 20.13 27.50
C ALA A 178 17.34 20.97 27.99
N GLY A 179 17.98 21.73 27.09
CA GLY A 179 19.07 22.66 27.43
C GLY A 179 18.63 23.75 28.41
N VAL A 180 17.50 24.42 28.15
CA VAL A 180 16.93 25.45 29.04
C VAL A 180 16.58 24.86 30.41
N HIS A 181 15.96 23.67 30.45
CA HIS A 181 15.64 22.99 31.69
C HIS A 181 16.90 22.63 32.48
N ALA A 182 17.95 22.14 31.82
CA ALA A 182 19.23 21.84 32.45
C ALA A 182 19.88 23.10 33.06
N VAL A 183 19.96 24.20 32.30
CA VAL A 183 20.49 25.49 32.79
C VAL A 183 19.68 26.02 33.98
N ARG A 184 18.35 25.97 33.91
CA ARG A 184 17.48 26.41 35.02
C ARG A 184 17.65 25.55 36.27
N ARG A 185 17.92 24.25 36.12
CA ARG A 185 18.19 23.35 37.25
C ARG A 185 19.54 23.65 37.89
N MET A 186 20.57 23.95 37.09
CA MET A 186 21.89 24.32 37.58
C MET A 186 21.87 25.68 38.32
N GLY A 187 21.08 26.65 37.85
CA GLY A 187 20.92 27.95 38.51
C GLY A 187 20.04 27.96 39.77
N LYS A 188 19.41 26.83 40.13
CA LYS A 188 18.66 26.63 41.39
C LYS A 188 19.41 25.77 42.40
N GLY A 189 20.67 25.44 42.12
CA GLY A 189 21.57 24.76 43.05
C GLY A 189 22.28 25.75 43.96
N GLU A 190 21.53 26.46 44.81
CA GLU A 190 21.94 27.04 46.10
C GLU A 190 20.75 26.94 47.06
#